data_AF-A0A7K5BL71-F1
#
_entry.id   AF-A0A7K5BL71-F1
#
_cell.length_a   1.000
_cell.length_b   1.000
_cell.length_c   1.000
_cell.angle_alpha   90.00
_cell.angle_beta   90.00
_cell.angle_gamma   90.00
#
_symmetry.space_group_name_H-M   'P 1'
#
loop_
_entity.id
_entity.type
_entity.pdbx_description
1 polymer ?
#
loop_
_entity_poly.entity_id
_entity_poly.type
_entity_poly.pdbx_seq_one_letter_code
_entity_poly.pdbx_strand_id
1 'polypeptide(L)'
;RPVPGARRPVVKFSHKQSGLQGDVCVNNRLALFNTRFLRFCADVDPRVRPLGYAVRAWARARGLAGNPSGGGPLLTNYALTLLVVFFLQTRSPPVLPSVLQLRELAGPEDRAEVGGWDCSFPRDPSVLEPSGNTQTTGSLLAEFFSFFGGLELGRLLLSPLEGRALPRPPPGPPGGLRPGPLTLQDPFELSHNVAANVPPRTVRRFSRCCRDAAKFCRGPEFQHRSRRGRPWGVLGLLQPEGTPEKDVEGFVIPIPLRPQGGSGGFREVCEAVGFVLGDVLGCRCHPGGDMGTPQDGEELALDPWDTEEPPLGS
;
A
#
# COMPACT_ATOMS: atom_id res chain seq x y z
N ARG A 1 13.69 10.53 25.83
CA ARG A 1 13.38 11.76 25.05
C ARG A 1 11.88 11.95 24.98
N PRO A 2 11.31 13.03 25.55
CA PRO A 2 9.88 13.33 25.44
C PRO A 2 9.51 13.79 24.01
N VAL A 3 8.30 13.44 23.57
CA VAL A 3 7.70 13.82 22.28
C VAL A 3 6.26 14.30 22.53
N PRO A 4 6.06 15.52 23.04
CA PRO A 4 4.75 16.01 23.45
C PRO A 4 3.83 16.36 22.27
N GLY A 5 4.39 16.74 21.11
CA GLY A 5 3.62 17.14 19.93
C GLY A 5 3.04 15.98 19.10
N ALA A 6 3.19 14.74 19.53
CA ALA A 6 2.57 13.58 18.87
C ALA A 6 1.08 13.50 19.23
N ARG A 7 0.26 12.90 18.35
CA ARG A 7 -1.18 12.66 18.59
C ARG A 7 -1.43 12.02 19.96
N ARG A 8 -0.58 11.06 20.34
CA ARG A 8 -0.51 10.48 21.68
C ARG A 8 0.87 10.86 22.23
N PRO A 9 0.97 11.74 23.24
CA PRO A 9 2.25 12.14 23.82
C PRO A 9 3.01 10.93 24.36
N VAL A 10 4.29 10.80 23.99
CA VAL A 10 5.13 9.67 24.40
C VAL A 10 6.50 10.11 24.89
N VAL A 11 7.13 9.27 25.71
CA VAL A 11 8.55 9.34 26.07
C VAL A 11 9.28 8.17 25.45
N LYS A 12 10.16 8.46 24.48
CA LYS A 12 11.03 7.44 23.88
C LYS A 12 12.16 7.09 24.84
N PHE A 13 12.44 5.81 25.02
CA PHE A 13 13.54 5.32 25.84
C PHE A 13 14.41 4.31 25.08
N SER A 14 15.65 4.17 25.54
CA SER A 14 16.60 3.14 25.12
C SER A 14 17.25 2.58 26.38
N HIS A 15 16.98 1.32 26.68
CA HIS A 15 17.51 0.61 27.82
C HIS A 15 18.87 0.01 27.46
N LYS A 16 19.94 0.62 27.96
CA LYS A 16 21.32 0.34 27.53
C LYS A 16 21.72 -1.14 27.70
N GLN A 17 21.34 -1.77 28.82
CA GLN A 17 21.80 -3.13 29.15
C GLN A 17 21.16 -4.20 28.26
N SER A 18 19.88 -4.04 27.91
CA SER A 18 19.20 -5.01 27.04
C SER A 18 19.20 -4.60 25.57
N GLY A 19 19.65 -3.39 25.23
CA GLY A 19 19.54 -2.82 23.89
C GLY A 19 18.10 -2.53 23.44
N LEU A 20 17.11 -2.70 24.33
CA LEU A 20 15.70 -2.48 24.01
C LEU A 20 15.41 -1.00 23.83
N GLN A 21 14.66 -0.68 22.79
CA GLN A 21 14.17 0.66 22.52
C GLN A 21 12.65 0.64 22.47
N GLY A 22 12.01 1.70 22.95
CA GLY A 22 10.56 1.75 22.97
C GLY A 22 10.01 3.11 23.36
N ASP A 23 8.68 3.16 23.48
CA ASP A 23 7.93 4.35 23.82
C ASP A 23 7.10 4.09 25.09
N VAL A 24 7.09 5.04 26.01
CA VAL A 24 6.19 5.06 27.17
C VAL A 24 5.12 6.10 26.92
N CYS A 25 3.85 5.68 26.95
CA CYS A 25 2.70 6.57 26.77
C CYS A 25 1.83 6.53 28.02
N VAL A 26 1.36 7.69 28.47
CA VAL A 26 0.38 7.78 29.57
C VAL A 26 -1.03 7.70 28.99
N ASN A 27 -1.92 6.95 29.64
CA ASN A 27 -3.35 6.88 29.34
C ASN A 27 -3.76 6.43 27.91
N ASN A 28 -2.91 5.70 27.19
CA ASN A 28 -3.28 5.11 25.90
C ASN A 28 -3.96 3.75 26.05
N ARG A 29 -5.11 3.73 26.76
CA ARG A 29 -5.87 2.49 27.02
C ARG A 29 -6.42 1.85 25.75
N LEU A 30 -6.83 2.65 24.75
CA LEU A 30 -7.29 2.15 23.46
C LEU A 30 -6.23 1.30 22.75
N ALA A 31 -4.95 1.69 22.82
CA ALA A 31 -3.87 0.89 22.23
C ALA A 31 -3.74 -0.50 22.87
N LEU A 32 -4.11 -0.67 24.14
CA LEU A 32 -4.16 -1.99 24.79
C LEU A 32 -5.24 -2.87 24.17
N PHE A 33 -6.44 -2.33 23.96
CA PHE A 33 -7.53 -3.06 23.31
C PHE A 33 -7.22 -3.37 21.85
N ASN A 34 -6.66 -2.42 21.09
CA ASN A 34 -6.18 -2.68 19.74
C ASN A 34 -5.12 -3.81 19.70
N THR A 35 -4.18 -3.81 20.64
CA THR A 35 -3.15 -4.86 20.73
C THR A 35 -3.77 -6.22 21.07
N ARG A 36 -4.72 -6.26 22.01
CA ARG A 36 -5.46 -7.46 22.37
C ARG A 36 -6.30 -7.98 21.21
N PHE A 37 -6.96 -7.10 20.47
CA PHE A 37 -7.74 -7.43 19.27
C PHE A 37 -6.86 -8.04 18.18
N LEU A 38 -5.72 -7.42 17.86
CA LEU A 38 -4.80 -7.99 16.87
C LEU A 38 -4.23 -9.35 17.29
N ARG A 39 -3.97 -9.54 18.60
CA ARG A 39 -3.60 -10.84 19.16
C ARG A 39 -4.73 -11.84 19.01
N PHE A 40 -5.96 -11.45 19.38
CA PHE A 40 -7.15 -12.28 19.25
C PHE A 40 -7.32 -12.75 17.81
N CYS A 41 -7.31 -11.85 16.81
CA CYS A 41 -7.35 -12.24 15.40
C CYS A 41 -6.27 -13.24 15.01
N ALA A 42 -5.05 -13.05 15.52
CA ALA A 42 -3.91 -13.93 15.26
C ALA A 42 -4.00 -15.31 15.94
N ASP A 43 -4.86 -15.43 16.96
CA ASP A 43 -5.12 -16.67 17.69
C ASP A 43 -6.39 -17.36 17.15
N VAL A 44 -7.29 -16.63 16.48
CA VAL A 44 -8.50 -17.17 15.81
C VAL A 44 -8.17 -17.98 14.55
N ASP A 45 -7.25 -17.52 13.71
CA ASP A 45 -6.90 -18.23 12.48
C ASP A 45 -5.38 -18.26 12.24
N PRO A 46 -4.78 -19.45 12.01
CA PRO A 46 -3.33 -19.61 11.90
C PRO A 46 -2.73 -18.91 10.67
N ARG A 47 -3.54 -18.55 9.66
CA ARG A 47 -3.08 -17.87 8.43
C ARG A 47 -2.84 -16.38 8.63
N VAL A 48 -3.38 -15.79 9.71
CA VAL A 48 -3.28 -14.35 10.00
C VAL A 48 -1.84 -13.92 10.24
N ARG A 49 -1.10 -14.64 11.08
CA ARG A 49 0.30 -14.29 11.40
C ARG A 49 1.19 -14.37 10.16
N PRO A 50 1.25 -15.49 9.40
CA PRO A 50 2.07 -15.57 8.20
C PRO A 50 1.73 -14.50 7.17
N LEU A 51 0.44 -14.22 6.94
CA LEU A 51 0.00 -13.19 6.00
C LEU A 51 0.44 -11.80 6.47
N GLY A 52 0.25 -11.47 7.75
CA GLY A 52 0.70 -10.22 8.35
C GLY A 52 2.21 -10.00 8.23
N TYR A 53 3.02 -11.03 8.49
CA TYR A 53 4.48 -10.96 8.33
C TYR A 53 4.90 -10.80 6.86
N ALA A 54 4.29 -11.57 5.95
CA ALA A 54 4.60 -11.50 4.52
C ALA A 54 4.29 -10.11 3.94
N VAL A 55 3.08 -9.57 4.21
CA VAL A 55 2.68 -8.23 3.77
C VAL A 55 3.57 -7.15 4.38
N ARG A 56 3.93 -7.28 5.66
CA ARG A 56 4.81 -6.29 6.33
C ARG A 56 6.21 -6.29 5.74
N ALA A 57 6.78 -7.47 5.48
CA ALA A 57 8.10 -7.59 4.87
C ALA A 57 8.09 -7.06 3.43
N TRP A 58 7.07 -7.42 2.64
CA TRP A 58 6.87 -6.91 1.29
C TRP A 58 6.73 -5.38 1.27
N ALA A 59 5.89 -4.81 2.13
CA ALA A 59 5.69 -3.36 2.19
C ALA A 59 6.98 -2.61 2.55
N ARG A 60 7.84 -3.19 3.39
CA ARG A 60 9.17 -2.63 3.68
C ARG A 60 10.10 -2.71 2.46
N ALA A 61 10.15 -3.86 1.79
CA ALA A 61 10.96 -4.05 0.58
C ALA A 61 10.56 -3.08 -0.55
N ARG A 62 9.28 -2.69 -0.60
CA ARG A 62 8.75 -1.69 -1.54
C ARG A 62 8.75 -0.26 -0.99
N GLY A 63 9.38 0.02 0.14
CA GLY A 63 9.43 1.36 0.74
C GLY A 63 8.05 1.99 0.99
N LEU A 64 7.02 1.16 1.27
CA LEU A 64 5.66 1.56 1.63
C LEU A 64 5.47 1.66 3.14
N ALA A 65 6.41 1.11 3.91
CA ALA A 65 6.45 1.14 5.37
C ALA A 65 7.91 1.19 5.86
N GLY A 66 8.09 1.38 7.17
CA GLY A 66 9.42 1.47 7.79
C GLY A 66 9.88 2.90 8.10
N ASN A 67 8.95 3.78 8.48
CA ASN A 67 9.28 5.13 8.95
C ASN A 67 10.38 5.08 10.04
N PRO A 68 11.55 5.73 9.86
CA PRO A 68 12.69 5.62 10.78
C PRO A 68 12.41 6.07 12.22
N SER A 69 11.42 6.95 12.42
CA SER A 69 11.07 7.51 13.73
C SER A 69 9.60 7.32 14.12
N GLY A 70 8.90 6.38 13.47
CA GLY A 70 7.48 6.08 13.69
C GLY A 70 6.51 7.06 13.00
N GLY A 71 6.87 8.33 12.90
CA GLY A 71 6.19 9.33 12.07
C GLY A 71 6.74 9.37 10.64
N GLY A 72 5.90 9.74 9.67
CA GLY A 72 6.29 9.88 8.26
C GLY A 72 5.13 9.62 7.30
N PRO A 73 5.37 9.76 5.98
CA PRO A 73 4.35 9.60 4.94
C PRO A 73 4.05 8.13 4.59
N LEU A 74 4.72 7.16 5.23
CA LEU A 74 4.55 5.74 4.94
C LEU A 74 3.50 5.10 5.87
N LEU A 75 2.99 3.93 5.46
CA LEU A 75 2.07 3.16 6.28
C LEU A 75 2.76 2.73 7.58
N THR A 76 2.06 2.90 8.70
CA THR A 76 2.50 2.34 9.97
C THR A 76 2.32 0.81 9.97
N ASN A 77 3.08 0.10 10.80
CA ASN A 77 2.89 -1.35 10.93
C ASN A 77 1.48 -1.70 11.43
N TYR A 78 0.91 -0.83 12.28
CA TYR A 78 -0.47 -0.98 12.75
C TYR A 78 -1.47 -0.87 11.59
N ALA A 79 -1.36 0.18 10.76
CA ALA A 79 -2.21 0.35 9.57
C ALA A 79 -2.08 -0.82 8.59
N LEU A 80 -0.85 -1.31 8.32
CA LEU A 80 -0.65 -2.50 7.47
C LEU A 80 -1.31 -3.75 8.05
N THR A 81 -1.19 -3.96 9.35
CA THR A 81 -1.81 -5.13 10.01
C THR A 81 -3.33 -5.03 9.96
N LEU A 82 -3.89 -3.84 10.14
CA LEU A 82 -5.34 -3.61 9.98
C LEU A 82 -5.82 -3.79 8.54
N LEU A 83 -5.03 -3.43 7.52
CA LEU A 83 -5.36 -3.75 6.12
C LEU A 83 -5.47 -5.26 5.91
N VAL A 84 -4.59 -6.05 6.53
CA VAL A 84 -4.65 -7.53 6.49
C VAL A 84 -5.89 -8.04 7.20
N VAL A 85 -6.18 -7.56 8.41
CA VAL A 85 -7.41 -7.94 9.14
C VAL A 85 -8.66 -7.62 8.32
N PHE A 86 -8.76 -6.40 7.81
CA PHE A 86 -9.86 -5.96 6.94
C PHE A 86 -10.00 -6.84 5.69
N PHE A 87 -8.88 -7.15 5.03
CA PHE A 87 -8.87 -8.06 3.88
C PHE A 87 -9.44 -9.44 4.24
N LEU A 88 -9.04 -10.00 5.38
CA LEU A 88 -9.50 -11.31 5.85
C LEU A 88 -10.99 -11.31 6.24
N GLN A 89 -11.51 -10.19 6.73
CA GLN A 89 -12.94 -10.00 7.00
C GLN A 89 -13.79 -9.96 5.73
N THR A 90 -13.23 -9.47 4.62
CA THR A 90 -13.93 -9.34 3.33
C THR A 90 -13.86 -10.59 2.45
N ARG A 91 -13.28 -11.70 2.92
CA ARG A 91 -13.27 -12.96 2.16
C ARG A 91 -14.67 -13.56 2.09
N SER A 92 -14.89 -14.44 1.11
CA SER A 92 -16.12 -15.23 1.00
C SER A 92 -15.76 -16.71 0.90
N PRO A 93 -16.01 -17.51 1.96
CA PRO A 93 -16.47 -17.09 3.29
C PRO A 93 -15.40 -16.28 4.06
N PRO A 94 -15.78 -15.45 5.06
CA PRO A 94 -14.84 -14.64 5.84
C PRO A 94 -13.83 -15.49 6.61
N VAL A 95 -12.56 -15.06 6.63
CA VAL A 95 -11.50 -15.70 7.45
C VAL A 95 -11.55 -15.19 8.88
N LEU A 96 -11.87 -13.90 9.06
CA LEU A 96 -12.06 -13.28 10.37
C LEU A 96 -13.46 -12.65 10.45
N PRO A 97 -14.10 -12.65 11.63
CA PRO A 97 -15.34 -11.90 11.84
C PRO A 97 -15.08 -10.39 11.88
N SER A 98 -16.13 -9.61 11.59
CA SER A 98 -16.12 -8.16 11.83
C SER A 98 -16.11 -7.85 13.33
N VAL A 99 -15.69 -6.63 13.72
CA VAL A 99 -15.71 -6.26 15.15
C VAL A 99 -17.16 -6.16 15.65
N LEU A 100 -18.13 -5.80 14.80
CA LEU A 100 -19.55 -5.86 15.18
C LEU A 100 -19.99 -7.27 15.55
N GLN A 101 -19.65 -8.28 14.74
CA GLN A 101 -19.96 -9.67 15.06
C GLN A 101 -19.28 -10.12 16.36
N LEU A 102 -18.05 -9.68 16.61
CA LEU A 102 -17.38 -9.97 17.88
C LEU A 102 -18.09 -9.32 19.07
N ARG A 103 -18.59 -8.08 18.94
CA ARG A 103 -19.36 -7.42 20.00
C ARG A 103 -20.64 -8.17 20.36
N GLU A 104 -21.32 -8.73 19.36
CA GLU A 104 -22.54 -9.53 19.57
C GLU A 104 -22.26 -10.81 20.36
N LEU A 105 -21.06 -11.37 20.22
CA LEU A 105 -20.61 -12.58 20.93
C LEU A 105 -19.96 -12.28 22.31
N ALA A 106 -19.73 -11.01 22.63
CA ALA A 106 -19.07 -10.60 23.86
C ALA A 106 -19.96 -10.86 25.08
N GLY A 107 -19.43 -11.58 26.07
CA GLY A 107 -20.12 -11.82 27.33
C GLY A 107 -20.07 -10.61 28.28
N PRO A 108 -20.76 -10.66 29.43
CA PRO A 108 -20.71 -9.59 30.44
C PRO A 108 -19.29 -9.23 30.88
N GLU A 109 -18.40 -10.23 31.00
CA GLU A 109 -16.99 -10.07 31.38
C GLU A 109 -16.11 -9.44 30.28
N ASP A 110 -16.57 -9.48 29.04
CA ASP A 110 -15.87 -8.91 27.88
C ASP A 110 -16.20 -7.44 27.67
N ARG A 111 -17.24 -6.93 28.34
CA ARG A 111 -17.70 -5.54 28.21
C ARG A 111 -16.60 -4.56 28.61
N ALA A 112 -16.29 -3.65 27.71
CA ALA A 112 -15.30 -2.63 27.95
C ALA A 112 -15.64 -1.35 27.19
N GLU A 113 -15.57 -0.21 27.87
CA GLU A 113 -15.66 1.10 27.25
C GLU A 113 -14.42 1.92 27.61
N VAL A 114 -13.81 2.55 26.60
CA VAL A 114 -12.64 3.40 26.79
C VAL A 114 -12.82 4.71 26.03
N GLY A 115 -13.00 5.80 26.78
CA GLY A 115 -13.14 7.13 26.18
C GLY A 115 -14.38 7.27 25.29
N GLY A 116 -15.50 6.67 25.70
CA GLY A 116 -16.75 6.67 24.93
C GLY A 116 -16.80 5.68 23.76
N TRP A 117 -15.75 4.85 23.60
CA TRP A 117 -15.70 3.83 22.56
C TRP A 117 -15.90 2.44 23.14
N ASP A 118 -16.87 1.71 22.58
CA ASP A 118 -17.08 0.31 22.89
C ASP A 118 -15.90 -0.53 22.36
N CYS A 119 -15.17 -1.14 23.29
CA CYS A 119 -14.01 -1.98 23.05
C CYS A 119 -14.30 -3.46 23.36
N SER A 120 -15.58 -3.83 23.44
CA SER A 120 -16.01 -5.19 23.81
C SER A 120 -15.75 -6.17 22.66
N PHE A 121 -15.12 -7.29 22.99
CA PHE A 121 -14.96 -8.48 22.14
C PHE A 121 -14.53 -9.66 23.02
N PRO A 122 -14.80 -10.91 22.62
CA PRO A 122 -14.44 -12.08 23.41
C PRO A 122 -12.94 -12.11 23.75
N ARG A 123 -12.62 -12.42 25.00
CA ARG A 123 -11.23 -12.64 25.41
C ARG A 123 -10.69 -14.00 24.98
N ASP A 124 -11.56 -14.99 24.85
CA ASP A 124 -11.22 -16.36 24.45
C ASP A 124 -11.62 -16.60 22.99
N PRO A 125 -10.68 -16.87 22.07
CA PRO A 125 -11.00 -17.14 20.66
C PRO A 125 -11.78 -18.44 20.45
N SER A 126 -11.79 -19.38 21.42
CA SER A 126 -12.50 -20.66 21.26
C SER A 126 -14.03 -20.52 21.23
N VAL A 127 -14.58 -19.34 21.56
CA VAL A 127 -16.01 -19.07 21.42
C VAL A 127 -16.44 -18.90 19.96
N LEU A 128 -15.49 -18.73 19.05
CA LEU A 128 -15.77 -18.59 17.63
C LEU A 128 -15.77 -19.96 16.95
N GLU A 129 -16.76 -20.15 16.08
CA GLU A 129 -16.71 -21.24 15.12
C GLU A 129 -15.56 -21.04 14.13
N PRO A 130 -14.84 -22.12 13.74
CA PRO A 130 -13.80 -22.03 12.73
C PRO A 130 -14.32 -21.46 11.41
N SER A 131 -13.48 -20.65 10.74
CA SER A 131 -13.84 -20.12 9.43
C SER A 131 -14.08 -21.24 8.42
N GLY A 132 -15.18 -21.14 7.66
CA GLY A 132 -15.43 -22.02 6.52
C GLY A 132 -14.49 -21.78 5.33
N ASN A 133 -13.55 -20.83 5.42
CA ASN A 133 -12.64 -20.49 4.35
C ASN A 133 -11.48 -21.47 4.26
N THR A 134 -11.35 -22.15 3.12
CA THR A 134 -10.33 -23.19 2.87
C THR A 134 -9.12 -22.70 2.07
N GLN A 135 -9.04 -21.40 1.75
CA GLN A 135 -7.94 -20.86 0.97
C GLN A 135 -6.60 -20.98 1.70
N THR A 136 -5.55 -21.32 0.96
CA THR A 136 -4.20 -21.37 1.51
C THR A 136 -3.67 -19.96 1.79
N THR A 137 -2.70 -19.83 2.70
CA THR A 137 -2.04 -18.54 2.97
C THR A 137 -1.44 -17.91 1.70
N GLY A 138 -0.89 -18.73 0.79
CA GLY A 138 -0.33 -18.26 -0.49
C GLY A 138 -1.41 -17.68 -1.42
N SER A 139 -2.57 -18.33 -1.51
CA SER A 139 -3.73 -17.83 -2.26
C SER A 139 -4.25 -16.53 -1.65
N LEU A 140 -4.41 -16.47 -0.32
CA LEU A 140 -4.83 -15.25 0.39
C LEU A 140 -3.83 -14.09 0.19
N LEU A 141 -2.52 -14.37 0.14
CA LEU A 141 -1.51 -13.36 -0.15
C LEU A 141 -1.64 -12.82 -1.58
N ALA A 142 -1.82 -13.69 -2.57
CA ALA A 142 -2.05 -13.27 -3.95
C ALA A 142 -3.34 -12.43 -4.09
N GLU A 143 -4.40 -12.85 -3.42
CA GLU A 143 -5.67 -12.12 -3.39
C GLU A 143 -5.60 -10.81 -2.63
N PHE A 144 -4.77 -10.68 -1.60
CA PHE A 144 -4.54 -9.42 -0.91
C PHE A 144 -4.06 -8.35 -1.89
N PHE A 145 -3.08 -8.71 -2.72
CA PHE A 145 -2.57 -7.81 -3.75
C PHE A 145 -3.59 -7.50 -4.83
N SER A 146 -4.33 -8.52 -5.30
CA SER A 146 -5.37 -8.32 -6.31
C SER A 146 -6.50 -7.44 -5.79
N PHE A 147 -6.92 -7.64 -4.54
CA PHE A 147 -7.98 -6.90 -3.88
C PHE A 147 -7.59 -5.42 -3.77
N PHE A 148 -6.50 -5.09 -3.08
CA PHE A 148 -6.10 -3.70 -2.90
C PHE A 148 -5.59 -3.02 -4.18
N GLY A 149 -5.08 -3.78 -5.15
CA GLY A 149 -4.68 -3.26 -6.45
C GLY A 149 -5.85 -2.84 -7.34
N GLY A 150 -7.03 -3.43 -7.12
CA GLY A 150 -8.27 -3.16 -7.87
C GLY A 150 -9.21 -2.14 -7.21
N LEU A 151 -8.98 -1.75 -5.95
CA LEU A 151 -9.84 -0.78 -5.24
C LEU A 151 -9.49 0.67 -5.58
N GLU A 152 -10.52 1.51 -5.74
CA GLU A 152 -10.41 2.96 -5.71
C GLU A 152 -10.38 3.49 -4.27
N LEU A 153 -9.26 3.30 -3.57
CA LEU A 153 -9.08 3.59 -2.14
C LEU A 153 -9.51 5.01 -1.72
N GLY A 154 -9.35 6.01 -2.60
CA GLY A 154 -9.74 7.39 -2.33
C GLY A 154 -11.25 7.63 -2.22
N ARG A 155 -12.08 6.68 -2.67
CA ARG A 155 -13.55 6.73 -2.62
C ARG A 155 -14.14 5.86 -1.52
N LEU A 156 -13.31 5.16 -0.75
CA LEU A 156 -13.76 4.15 0.21
C LEU A 156 -13.35 4.49 1.63
N LEU A 157 -14.21 4.11 2.57
CA LEU A 157 -13.89 3.89 3.98
C LEU A 157 -13.73 2.39 4.18
N LEU A 158 -12.52 1.96 4.53
CA LEU A 158 -12.27 0.57 4.91
C LEU A 158 -12.60 0.43 6.40
N SER A 159 -13.68 -0.28 6.73
CA SER A 159 -14.17 -0.43 8.10
C SER A 159 -13.96 -1.85 8.62
N PRO A 160 -12.96 -2.09 9.48
CA PRO A 160 -12.84 -3.35 10.22
C PRO A 160 -14.01 -3.58 11.19
N LEU A 161 -14.68 -2.50 11.60
CA LEU A 161 -15.88 -2.55 12.42
C LEU A 161 -16.99 -3.32 11.70
N GLU A 162 -17.33 -2.90 10.48
CA GLU A 162 -18.37 -3.53 9.67
C GLU A 162 -17.87 -4.75 8.86
N GLY A 163 -16.55 -4.92 8.73
CA GLY A 163 -15.94 -5.97 7.91
C GLY A 163 -16.15 -5.75 6.40
N ARG A 164 -16.41 -4.50 5.98
CA ARG A 164 -16.68 -4.16 4.57
C ARG A 164 -16.20 -2.75 4.20
N ALA A 165 -16.00 -2.54 2.90
CA ALA A 165 -15.75 -1.21 2.37
C ALA A 165 -17.07 -0.43 2.28
N LEU A 166 -17.06 0.79 2.77
CA LEU A 166 -18.20 1.71 2.73
C LEU A 166 -17.88 2.87 1.79
N PRO A 167 -18.91 3.56 1.25
CA PRO A 167 -18.69 4.84 0.58
C PRO A 167 -17.94 5.79 1.51
N ARG A 168 -16.95 6.51 0.96
CA ARG A 168 -16.21 7.50 1.73
C ARG A 168 -17.18 8.54 2.32
N PRO A 169 -17.18 8.73 3.65
CA PRO A 169 -18.04 9.72 4.26
C PRO A 169 -17.57 11.14 3.91
N PRO A 170 -18.47 12.14 3.98
CA PRO A 170 -18.06 13.54 3.94
C PRO A 170 -17.12 13.86 5.12
N PRO A 171 -16.32 14.94 5.04
CA PRO A 171 -15.54 15.40 6.19
C PRO A 171 -16.45 15.64 7.40
N GLY A 172 -16.21 14.93 8.49
CA GLY A 172 -16.99 15.06 9.71
C GLY A 172 -16.74 16.37 10.46
N PRO A 173 -17.54 16.65 11.51
CA PRO A 173 -17.30 17.79 12.41
C PRO A 173 -15.93 17.68 13.12
N PRO A 174 -15.43 18.75 13.75
CA PRO A 174 -14.21 18.70 14.56
C PRO A 174 -14.27 17.56 15.60
N GLY A 175 -13.27 16.68 15.59
CA GLY A 175 -13.23 15.49 16.46
C GLY A 175 -13.80 14.21 15.82
N GLY A 176 -14.47 14.31 14.67
CA GLY A 176 -14.93 13.17 13.88
C GLY A 176 -13.86 12.58 12.96
N LEU A 177 -14.22 11.48 12.28
CA LEU A 177 -13.36 10.82 11.30
C LEU A 177 -13.01 11.80 10.18
N ARG A 178 -11.71 11.94 9.91
CA ARG A 178 -11.19 12.75 8.80
C ARG A 178 -10.75 11.84 7.64
N PRO A 179 -11.51 11.80 6.54
CA PRO A 179 -11.17 10.99 5.39
C PRO A 179 -9.88 11.49 4.73
N GLY A 180 -8.99 10.57 4.38
CA GLY A 180 -7.75 10.85 3.67
C GLY A 180 -7.72 10.21 2.28
N PRO A 181 -6.57 10.27 1.58
CA PRO A 181 -6.35 9.54 0.34
C PRO A 181 -6.51 8.02 0.50
N LEU A 182 -6.19 7.51 1.69
CA LEU A 182 -6.58 6.19 2.19
C LEU A 182 -7.31 6.40 3.52
N THR A 183 -8.52 5.88 3.63
CA THR A 183 -9.32 5.97 4.86
C THR A 183 -9.52 4.58 5.43
N LEU A 184 -8.69 4.22 6.40
CA LEU A 184 -8.78 2.97 7.16
C LEU A 184 -9.20 3.30 8.59
N GLN A 185 -10.39 2.86 8.98
CA GLN A 185 -10.94 3.13 10.29
C GLN A 185 -10.24 2.28 11.36
N ASP A 186 -9.97 2.87 12.52
CA ASP A 186 -9.63 2.09 13.71
C ASP A 186 -10.85 1.25 14.16
N PRO A 187 -10.66 0.00 14.59
CA PRO A 187 -11.77 -0.88 14.97
C PRO A 187 -12.58 -0.40 16.18
N PHE A 188 -11.97 0.39 17.09
CA PHE A 188 -12.65 0.88 18.30
C PHE A 188 -12.81 2.40 18.30
N GLU A 189 -11.74 3.15 18.05
CA GLU A 189 -11.78 4.62 18.00
C GLU A 189 -12.29 5.09 16.63
N LEU A 190 -13.60 5.07 16.38
CA LEU A 190 -14.17 5.22 15.03
C LEU A 190 -13.94 6.60 14.39
N SER A 191 -13.54 7.60 15.17
CA SER A 191 -13.08 8.91 14.67
C SER A 191 -11.62 8.89 14.19
N HIS A 192 -10.89 7.80 14.37
CA HIS A 192 -9.49 7.68 14.00
C HIS A 192 -9.32 6.97 12.64
N ASN A 193 -8.77 7.71 11.68
CA ASN A 193 -8.19 7.12 10.47
C ASN A 193 -6.73 6.75 10.76
N VAL A 194 -6.41 5.46 10.81
CA VAL A 194 -5.06 4.96 11.12
C VAL A 194 -4.06 5.21 9.99
N ALA A 195 -4.56 5.57 8.80
CA ALA A 195 -3.78 5.93 7.62
C ALA A 195 -3.79 7.46 7.34
N ALA A 196 -4.23 8.29 8.29
CA ALA A 196 -4.33 9.74 8.11
C ALA A 196 -2.98 10.42 7.76
N ASN A 197 -1.86 9.81 8.12
CA ASN A 197 -0.51 10.31 7.81
C ASN A 197 -0.06 10.01 6.37
N VAL A 198 -0.82 9.21 5.61
CA VAL A 198 -0.41 8.69 4.30
C VAL A 198 -0.86 9.65 3.18
N PRO A 199 0.08 10.29 2.44
CA PRO A 199 -0.26 11.21 1.37
C PRO A 199 -0.69 10.48 0.10
N PRO A 200 -1.31 11.18 -0.87
CA PRO A 200 -1.79 10.58 -2.11
C PRO A 200 -0.71 9.84 -2.91
N ARG A 201 0.54 10.33 -2.88
CA ARG A 201 1.68 9.69 -3.56
C ARG A 201 1.94 8.28 -3.03
N THR A 202 1.96 8.11 -1.71
CA THR A 202 2.15 6.79 -1.08
C THR A 202 0.98 5.86 -1.38
N VAL A 203 -0.26 6.35 -1.40
CA VAL A 203 -1.44 5.54 -1.74
C VAL A 203 -1.38 5.06 -3.20
N ARG A 204 -1.04 5.94 -4.16
CA ARG A 204 -0.84 5.55 -5.56
C ARG A 204 0.24 4.49 -5.72
N ARG A 205 1.37 4.67 -5.01
CA ARG A 205 2.47 3.69 -5.00
C ARG A 205 2.00 2.36 -4.41
N PHE A 206 1.29 2.36 -3.29
CA PHE A 206 0.72 1.16 -2.68
C PHE A 206 -0.17 0.40 -3.66
N SER A 207 -1.11 1.08 -4.34
CA SER A 207 -1.99 0.44 -5.33
C SER A 207 -1.21 -0.10 -6.53
N ARG A 208 -0.20 0.62 -7.04
CA ARG A 208 0.68 0.14 -8.11
C ARG A 208 1.44 -1.10 -7.68
N CYS A 209 2.15 -1.05 -6.56
CA CYS A 209 2.91 -2.20 -6.04
C CYS A 209 1.99 -3.41 -5.79
N CYS A 210 0.75 -3.20 -5.33
CA CYS A 210 -0.24 -4.28 -5.21
C CYS A 210 -0.57 -4.90 -6.58
N ARG A 211 -0.81 -4.09 -7.62
CA ARG A 211 -1.06 -4.62 -8.97
C ARG A 211 0.14 -5.41 -9.51
N ASP A 212 1.35 -4.92 -9.30
CA ASP A 212 2.58 -5.58 -9.76
C ASP A 212 2.80 -6.89 -9.00
N ALA A 213 2.59 -6.89 -7.68
CA ALA A 213 2.65 -8.09 -6.87
C ALA A 213 1.55 -9.11 -7.25
N ALA A 214 0.34 -8.66 -7.56
CA ALA A 214 -0.75 -9.51 -8.02
C ALA A 214 -0.42 -10.18 -9.36
N LYS A 215 0.20 -9.44 -10.31
CA LYS A 215 0.70 -10.00 -11.57
C LYS A 215 1.77 -11.05 -11.31
N PHE A 216 2.75 -10.77 -10.45
CA PHE A 216 3.79 -11.72 -10.07
C PHE A 216 3.20 -13.01 -9.46
N CYS A 217 2.20 -12.89 -8.58
CA CYS A 217 1.57 -14.05 -7.95
C CYS A 217 0.85 -14.99 -8.94
N ARG A 218 0.45 -14.50 -10.11
CA ARG A 218 -0.13 -15.31 -11.19
C ARG A 218 0.92 -16.04 -12.03
N GLY A 219 2.18 -15.61 -11.94
CA GLY A 219 3.29 -16.20 -12.69
C GLY A 219 3.79 -17.53 -12.11
N PRO A 220 4.46 -18.34 -12.92
CA PRO A 220 5.02 -19.63 -12.48
C PRO A 220 6.11 -19.47 -11.41
N GLU A 221 6.80 -18.34 -11.39
CA GLU A 221 7.84 -18.02 -10.39
C GLU A 221 7.28 -17.89 -8.98
N PHE A 222 5.99 -17.57 -8.82
CA PHE A 222 5.35 -17.57 -7.52
C PHE A 222 4.79 -18.96 -7.16
N GLN A 223 4.19 -19.65 -8.13
CA GLN A 223 3.47 -20.90 -7.90
C GLN A 223 4.39 -22.12 -7.79
N HIS A 224 5.57 -22.08 -8.39
CA HIS A 224 6.45 -23.25 -8.52
C HIS A 224 7.85 -22.97 -8.00
N ARG A 225 8.41 -24.01 -7.36
CA ARG A 225 9.77 -23.97 -6.85
C ARG A 225 10.78 -23.81 -7.98
N SER A 226 11.70 -22.86 -7.83
CA SER A 226 12.82 -22.72 -8.75
C SER A 226 13.75 -23.94 -8.68
N ARG A 227 14.09 -24.48 -9.85
CA ARG A 227 15.06 -25.59 -10.01
C ARG A 227 16.52 -25.12 -10.08
N ARG A 228 16.75 -23.81 -10.27
CA ARG A 228 18.08 -23.22 -10.53
C ARG A 228 18.49 -22.22 -9.45
N GLY A 229 17.98 -22.35 -8.23
CA GLY A 229 18.34 -21.48 -7.09
C GLY A 229 17.83 -20.04 -7.17
N ARG A 230 17.02 -19.68 -8.19
CA ARG A 230 16.43 -18.33 -8.30
C ARG A 230 15.40 -18.10 -7.18
N PRO A 231 15.27 -16.86 -6.68
CA PRO A 231 14.18 -16.46 -5.78
C PRO A 231 12.82 -16.81 -6.40
N TRP A 232 11.93 -17.41 -5.61
CA TRP A 232 10.61 -17.86 -6.05
C TRP A 232 9.60 -17.72 -4.90
N GLY A 233 8.30 -17.79 -5.21
CA GLY A 233 7.24 -17.65 -4.20
C GLY A 233 7.33 -16.34 -3.44
N VAL A 234 7.22 -16.41 -2.12
CA VAL A 234 7.32 -15.23 -1.24
C VAL A 234 8.68 -14.54 -1.35
N LEU A 235 9.78 -15.28 -1.55
CA LEU A 235 11.11 -14.65 -1.66
C LEU A 235 11.22 -13.73 -2.88
N GLY A 236 10.56 -14.05 -3.99
CA GLY A 236 10.48 -13.17 -5.16
C GLY A 236 9.75 -11.86 -4.85
N LEU A 237 8.67 -11.90 -4.05
CA LEU A 237 7.95 -10.70 -3.63
C LEU A 237 8.77 -9.80 -2.71
N LEU A 238 9.60 -10.41 -1.84
CA LEU A 238 10.39 -9.72 -0.83
C LEU A 238 11.70 -9.14 -1.35
N GLN A 239 12.06 -9.42 -2.61
CA GLN A 239 13.22 -8.78 -3.20
C GLN A 239 13.00 -7.27 -3.20
N PRO A 240 14.01 -6.48 -2.76
CA PRO A 240 13.96 -5.04 -2.96
C PRO A 240 13.77 -4.79 -4.45
N GLU A 241 13.02 -3.75 -4.82
CA GLU A 241 13.08 -3.24 -6.19
C GLU A 241 14.58 -3.03 -6.47
N GLY A 242 15.07 -3.61 -7.58
CA GLY A 242 16.50 -3.61 -7.90
C GLY A 242 17.09 -2.22 -7.71
N THR A 243 18.38 -2.14 -7.35
CA THR A 243 19.13 -0.86 -7.41
C THR A 243 18.66 -0.07 -8.61
N PRO A 244 18.25 1.20 -8.45
CA PRO A 244 17.55 1.92 -9.50
C PRO A 244 18.43 1.95 -10.74
N GLU A 245 18.15 1.07 -11.70
CA GLU A 245 18.47 1.32 -13.10
C GLU A 245 17.61 2.53 -13.43
N LYS A 246 18.17 3.73 -13.21
CA LYS A 246 17.66 5.04 -13.58
C LYS A 246 16.20 4.99 -14.04
N ASP A 247 15.29 4.87 -13.07
CA ASP A 247 13.97 5.44 -13.24
C ASP A 247 14.25 6.94 -13.41
N VAL A 248 14.39 7.36 -14.66
CA VAL A 248 14.17 8.74 -15.06
C VAL A 248 12.65 8.95 -14.93
N GLU A 249 12.13 8.83 -13.70
CA GLU A 249 10.84 9.39 -13.34
C GLU A 249 11.01 10.89 -13.54
N GLY A 250 10.41 11.42 -14.62
CA GLY A 250 10.54 12.80 -15.04
C GLY A 250 10.46 13.75 -13.85
N PHE A 251 11.49 14.57 -13.69
CA PHE A 251 11.56 15.60 -12.67
C PHE A 251 10.47 16.64 -12.93
N VAL A 252 9.29 16.48 -12.32
CA VAL A 252 8.18 17.43 -12.47
C VAL A 252 8.42 18.62 -11.54
N ILE A 253 8.83 19.76 -12.11
CA ILE A 253 8.92 21.04 -11.41
C ILE A 253 7.56 21.74 -11.48
N PRO A 254 6.85 21.96 -10.36
CA PRO A 254 5.63 22.76 -10.36
C PRO A 254 5.98 24.25 -10.58
N ILE A 255 5.49 24.83 -11.69
CA ILE A 255 5.65 26.26 -11.99
C ILE A 255 4.45 27.00 -11.38
N PRO A 256 4.65 27.94 -10.44
CA PRO A 256 3.55 28.69 -9.84
C PRO A 256 3.01 29.74 -10.82
N LEU A 257 1.82 29.51 -11.37
CA LEU A 257 1.10 30.51 -12.16
C LEU A 257 0.32 31.45 -11.24
N ARG A 258 0.60 32.75 -11.31
CA ARG A 258 -0.27 33.78 -10.72
C ARG A 258 -1.36 34.13 -11.75
N PRO A 259 -2.65 33.92 -11.45
CA PRO A 259 -3.71 34.31 -12.38
C PRO A 259 -3.85 35.83 -12.34
N GLN A 260 -3.23 36.53 -13.30
CA GLN A 260 -3.61 37.90 -13.62
C GLN A 260 -4.40 37.87 -14.94
N GLY A 261 -5.73 37.89 -14.81
CA GLY A 261 -6.68 38.56 -15.74
C GLY A 261 -6.54 38.43 -17.26
N GLY A 262 -5.89 37.40 -17.80
CA GLY A 262 -5.73 37.20 -19.25
C GLY A 262 -5.64 35.73 -19.63
N SER A 263 -6.02 35.37 -20.85
CA SER A 263 -6.12 34.01 -21.40
C SER A 263 -4.76 33.28 -21.61
N GLY A 264 -3.66 33.77 -21.02
CA GLY A 264 -2.29 33.29 -21.22
C GLY A 264 -1.88 32.06 -20.38
N GLY A 265 -2.75 31.06 -20.20
CA GLY A 265 -2.56 30.04 -19.16
C GLY A 265 -1.51 28.94 -19.44
N PHE A 266 -1.27 28.56 -20.70
CA PHE A 266 -0.44 27.39 -21.03
C PHE A 266 0.62 27.66 -22.10
N ARG A 267 0.25 28.40 -23.17
CA ARG A 267 1.18 28.72 -24.26
C ARG A 267 2.36 29.57 -23.80
N GLU A 268 2.11 30.61 -23.01
CA GLU A 268 3.17 31.45 -22.42
C GLU A 268 4.10 30.64 -21.51
N VAL A 269 3.55 29.64 -20.80
CA VAL A 269 4.34 28.73 -19.95
C VAL A 269 5.26 27.86 -20.80
N CYS A 270 4.74 27.29 -21.88
CA CYS A 270 5.54 26.51 -22.81
C CYS A 270 6.64 27.36 -23.48
N GLU A 271 6.34 28.60 -23.87
CA GLU A 271 7.31 29.54 -24.44
C GLU A 271 8.40 29.92 -23.41
N ALA A 272 8.02 30.22 -22.17
CA ALA A 272 8.97 30.51 -21.09
C ALA A 272 9.86 29.31 -20.73
N VAL A 273 9.28 28.10 -20.69
CA VAL A 273 10.05 26.86 -20.47
C VAL A 273 11.00 26.61 -21.64
N GLY A 274 10.54 26.83 -22.87
CA GLY A 274 11.37 26.74 -24.08
C GLY A 274 12.57 27.68 -24.03
N PHE A 275 12.36 28.95 -23.65
CA PHE A 275 13.42 29.94 -23.47
C PHE A 275 14.44 29.52 -22.39
N VAL A 276 13.98 29.08 -21.21
CA VAL A 276 14.90 28.66 -20.15
C VAL A 276 15.73 27.45 -20.58
N LEU A 277 15.09 26.46 -21.22
CA LEU A 277 15.81 25.27 -21.67
C LEU A 277 16.78 25.61 -22.80
N GLY A 278 16.36 26.38 -23.81
CA GLY A 278 17.17 26.73 -24.98
C GLY A 278 18.26 27.76 -24.68
N ASP A 279 17.86 28.95 -24.24
CA ASP A 279 18.72 30.13 -24.19
C ASP A 279 19.52 30.23 -22.88
N VAL A 280 18.96 29.77 -21.76
CA VAL A 280 19.66 29.84 -20.46
C VAL A 280 20.49 28.59 -20.20
N LEU A 281 19.94 27.41 -20.53
CA LEU A 281 20.56 26.12 -20.23
C LEU A 281 21.22 25.45 -21.44
N GLY A 282 21.09 26.00 -22.65
CA GLY A 282 21.73 25.48 -23.87
C GLY A 282 21.16 24.15 -24.38
N CYS A 283 19.94 23.77 -23.98
CA CYS A 283 19.30 22.52 -24.37
C CYS A 283 18.63 22.61 -25.74
N ARG A 284 18.75 21.56 -26.57
CA ARG A 284 17.97 21.44 -27.81
C ARG A 284 16.63 20.75 -27.54
N CYS A 285 15.53 21.45 -27.73
CA CYS A 285 14.18 20.91 -27.57
C CYS A 285 13.62 20.46 -28.94
N HIS A 286 13.14 19.22 -29.05
CA HIS A 286 12.46 18.71 -30.25
C HIS A 286 10.96 18.51 -29.96
N PRO A 287 10.04 18.94 -30.85
CA PRO A 287 8.64 18.59 -30.72
C PRO A 287 8.47 17.07 -30.92
N GLY A 288 7.90 16.38 -29.93
CA GLY A 288 7.69 14.94 -29.98
C GLY A 288 6.68 14.57 -31.08
N GLY A 289 7.13 13.78 -32.07
CA GLY A 289 6.30 13.24 -33.15
C GLY A 289 5.46 12.04 -32.70
N ASP A 290 4.29 11.93 -33.31
CA ASP A 290 3.31 10.85 -33.18
C ASP A 290 3.95 9.49 -33.55
N MET A 291 3.64 8.43 -32.79
CA MET A 291 4.13 7.07 -33.04
C MET A 291 3.44 6.51 -34.29
N GLY A 292 4.06 6.70 -35.45
CA GLY A 292 3.57 6.26 -36.75
C GLY A 292 3.46 4.75 -36.90
N THR A 293 2.30 4.30 -37.37
CA THR A 293 2.04 2.99 -37.99
C THR A 293 2.90 2.77 -39.24
N PRO A 294 3.31 1.52 -39.55
CA PRO A 294 4.13 1.25 -40.74
C PRO A 294 3.27 1.27 -42.00
N GLN A 295 3.66 2.08 -42.98
CA GLN A 295 3.23 1.94 -44.37
C GLN A 295 4.46 1.83 -45.26
N ASP A 296 4.39 0.84 -46.13
CA ASP A 296 5.32 0.47 -47.18
C ASP A 296 5.54 1.62 -48.19
N GLY A 297 6.72 1.67 -48.80
CA GLY A 297 7.00 2.55 -49.93
C GLY A 297 8.49 2.71 -50.21
N GLU A 298 8.94 1.97 -51.22
CA GLU A 298 10.26 1.91 -51.86
C GLU A 298 11.01 3.25 -52.02
N GLU A 299 12.36 3.22 -51.90
CA GLU A 299 13.27 3.40 -53.04
C GLU A 299 14.73 3.17 -52.56
N LEU A 300 15.34 2.03 -52.91
CA LEU A 300 16.79 1.86 -52.86
C LEU A 300 17.27 1.42 -54.24
N ALA A 301 18.02 2.33 -54.86
CA ALA A 301 18.67 2.16 -56.15
C ALA A 301 19.64 0.98 -56.13
N LEU A 302 19.56 0.21 -57.21
CA LEU A 302 20.47 -0.86 -57.59
C LEU A 302 21.82 -0.29 -58.02
N ASP A 303 22.90 -0.98 -57.66
CA ASP A 303 24.07 -1.15 -58.53
C ASP A 303 24.58 -2.61 -58.42
N PRO A 304 25.17 -3.16 -59.50
CA PRO A 304 25.21 -4.59 -59.79
C PRO A 304 26.58 -5.22 -59.44
N TRP A 305 26.78 -6.48 -59.81
CA TRP A 305 27.98 -7.33 -59.60
C TRP A 305 27.95 -8.15 -58.29
N ASP A 306 27.31 -9.31 -58.29
CA ASP A 306 27.98 -10.56 -58.69
C ASP A 306 27.02 -11.75 -58.57
N THR A 307 26.85 -12.43 -59.70
CA THR A 307 26.31 -13.77 -59.87
C THR A 307 27.26 -14.78 -59.25
N GLU A 308 26.75 -15.70 -58.42
CA GLU A 308 26.83 -17.15 -58.70
C GLU A 308 26.11 -17.96 -57.60
N GLU A 309 25.16 -18.77 -58.06
CA GLU A 309 24.44 -19.80 -57.29
C GLU A 309 25.24 -21.13 -57.27
N PRO A 310 24.85 -22.10 -56.42
CA PRO A 310 25.73 -23.08 -55.81
C PRO A 310 25.82 -24.40 -56.60
N PRO A 311 26.39 -25.45 -55.97
CA PRO A 311 25.61 -26.68 -55.96
C PRO A 311 25.50 -27.38 -54.60
N LEU A 312 24.35 -28.06 -54.53
CA LEU A 312 23.90 -29.05 -53.56
C LEU A 312 24.85 -30.24 -53.38
N GLY A 313 24.76 -30.87 -52.22
CA GLY A 313 24.79 -32.34 -52.11
C GLY A 313 25.75 -32.89 -51.07
N SER A 314 25.26 -33.30 -49.90
CA SER A 314 24.90 -34.70 -49.57
C SER A 314 24.44 -34.79 -48.10
#